data_AF-A0A3N1P7S8-F1
#
_entry.id   AF-A0A3N1P7S8-F1
#
_cell.length_a   1.000
_cell.length_b   1.000
_cell.length_c   1.000
_cell.angle_alpha   90.00
_cell.angle_beta   90.00
_cell.angle_gamma   90.00
#
_symmetry.space_group_name_H-M   'P 1'
#
loop_
_entity.id
_entity.type
_entity.pdbx_description
1 polymer ?
#
loop_
_entity_poly.entity_id
_entity_poly.type
_entity_poly.pdbx_seq_one_letter_code
_entity_poly.pdbx_strand_id
1 'polypeptide(L)'
;MRYINQHRILASLLPLTLGLLLLAALPAASQPAVEQARAWIKAGENLEQIDQSTWRELLTDEQYDILWEKGTERAYTGELLDNKRDGVYVTAGCRIPVFDSRHKYDSGTGWPSFWTVFEDDNIRLEDDYSWFGRRRVEVLSACGEHLGHVFPDGPEPTGKRYCINSLALEFVPREEWQAEQSRRTD
;
A
#
# COMPACT_ATOMS: atom_id res chain seq x y z
N MET A 1 -46.65 -42.38 63.97
CA MET A 1 -47.12 -41.24 63.14
C MET A 1 -45.89 -40.48 62.63
N ARG A 2 -45.56 -40.61 61.33
CA ARG A 2 -44.82 -39.71 60.38
C ARG A 2 -43.54 -38.98 60.89
N TYR A 3 -42.38 -38.85 60.21
CA TYR A 3 -41.97 -38.77 58.79
C TYR A 3 -40.40 -38.74 58.78
N ILE A 4 -39.68 -39.52 57.97
CA ILE A 4 -38.95 -39.17 56.72
C ILE A 4 -37.89 -38.03 56.82
N ASN A 5 -36.61 -38.34 56.55
CA ASN A 5 -35.76 -37.78 55.45
C ASN A 5 -34.30 -38.28 55.59
N GLN A 6 -33.79 -39.10 54.66
CA GLN A 6 -33.05 -38.73 53.45
C GLN A 6 -31.74 -37.98 53.70
N HIS A 7 -30.60 -38.56 53.27
CA HIS A 7 -29.73 -38.00 52.24
C HIS A 7 -28.65 -39.04 51.86
N ARG A 8 -28.88 -39.74 50.74
CA ARG A 8 -27.85 -40.45 49.98
C ARG A 8 -27.19 -39.40 49.10
N ILE A 9 -25.90 -39.12 49.31
CA ILE A 9 -25.11 -38.36 48.35
C ILE A 9 -24.28 -39.37 47.56
N LEU A 10 -24.78 -39.73 46.39
CA LEU A 10 -24.04 -40.47 45.37
C LEU A 10 -23.21 -39.44 44.59
N ALA A 11 -21.89 -39.48 44.75
CA ALA A 11 -20.96 -38.71 43.94
C ALA A 11 -20.94 -39.29 42.52
N SER A 12 -21.55 -38.59 41.55
CA SER A 12 -21.45 -38.95 40.14
C SER A 12 -20.14 -38.41 39.56
N LEU A 13 -19.20 -39.31 39.28
CA LEU A 13 -18.00 -39.01 38.49
C LEU A 13 -18.41 -38.91 37.02
N LEU A 14 -18.45 -37.70 36.48
CA LEU A 14 -18.53 -37.46 35.03
C LEU A 14 -17.13 -37.61 34.41
N PRO A 15 -16.97 -38.36 33.31
CA PRO A 15 -15.68 -38.52 32.65
C PRO A 15 -15.32 -37.25 31.87
N LEU A 16 -14.12 -36.71 32.09
CA LEU A 16 -13.52 -35.70 31.22
C LEU A 16 -13.31 -36.31 29.83
N THR A 17 -14.15 -35.94 28.86
CA THR A 17 -13.85 -36.17 27.45
C THR A 17 -12.87 -35.12 26.98
N LEU A 18 -11.63 -35.56 26.74
CA LEU A 18 -10.54 -34.78 26.19
C LEU A 18 -10.91 -34.36 24.75
N GLY A 19 -11.34 -33.11 24.58
CA GLY A 19 -11.59 -32.52 23.26
C GLY A 19 -10.29 -32.34 22.52
N LEU A 20 -10.02 -33.19 21.52
CA LEU A 20 -8.90 -33.03 20.60
C LEU A 20 -9.24 -31.89 19.63
N LEU A 21 -8.85 -30.67 20.01
CA LEU A 21 -8.81 -29.52 19.12
C LEU A 21 -7.71 -29.77 18.06
N LEU A 22 -8.11 -30.22 16.87
CA LEU A 22 -7.28 -30.08 15.68
C LEU A 22 -7.16 -28.58 15.38
N LEU A 23 -6.11 -27.94 15.92
CA LEU A 23 -5.58 -26.71 15.32
C LEU A 23 -5.03 -27.10 13.95
N ALA A 24 -5.76 -26.79 12.88
CA ALA A 24 -5.16 -26.70 11.56
C ALA A 24 -4.11 -25.58 11.64
N ALA A 25 -2.83 -25.96 11.70
CA ALA A 25 -1.73 -25.02 11.59
C ALA A 25 -1.74 -24.45 10.17
N LEU A 26 -2.08 -23.16 10.05
CA LEU A 26 -1.78 -22.38 8.86
C LEU A 26 -0.25 -22.39 8.64
N PRO A 27 0.24 -22.42 7.40
CA PRO A 27 1.66 -22.53 7.14
C PRO A 27 2.39 -21.28 7.66
N ALA A 28 3.21 -21.45 8.70
CA ALA A 28 4.03 -20.41 9.35
C ALA A 28 5.22 -19.92 8.49
N ALA A 29 5.22 -20.20 7.18
CA ALA A 29 6.35 -19.95 6.30
C ALA A 29 6.37 -18.53 5.71
N SER A 30 5.27 -17.77 5.75
CA SER A 30 5.21 -16.42 5.16
C SER A 30 5.59 -15.29 6.12
N GLN A 31 5.48 -15.49 7.43
CA GLN A 31 5.78 -14.47 8.44
C GLN A 31 7.24 -13.95 8.39
N PRO A 32 8.28 -14.80 8.27
CA PRO A 32 9.66 -14.32 8.20
C PRO A 32 9.94 -13.51 6.93
N ALA A 33 9.35 -13.88 5.79
CA ALA A 33 9.54 -13.18 4.52
C ALA A 33 8.89 -11.79 4.54
N VAL A 34 7.65 -11.70 5.06
CA VAL A 34 6.94 -10.43 5.19
C VAL A 34 7.65 -9.49 6.17
N GLU A 35 8.13 -9.99 7.31
CA GLU A 35 8.90 -9.18 8.27
C GLU A 35 10.21 -8.66 7.66
N GLN A 36 10.95 -9.52 6.95
CA GLN A 36 12.17 -9.13 6.25
C GLN A 36 11.88 -8.07 5.17
N ALA A 37 10.83 -8.25 4.38
CA ALA A 37 10.42 -7.29 3.37
C ALA A 37 10.02 -5.94 3.97
N ARG A 38 9.33 -5.91 5.13
CA ARG A 38 9.05 -4.66 5.87
C ARG A 38 10.33 -3.96 6.31
N ALA A 39 11.34 -4.70 6.75
CA ALA A 39 12.64 -4.13 7.11
C ALA A 39 13.35 -3.51 5.90
N TRP A 40 13.34 -4.20 4.76
CA TRP A 40 13.86 -3.71 3.48
C TRP A 40 13.15 -2.46 2.98
N ILE A 41 11.81 -2.42 3.01
CA ILE A 41 11.00 -1.23 2.67
C ILE A 41 11.37 -0.06 3.59
N LYS A 42 11.48 -0.30 4.89
CA LYS A 42 11.84 0.75 5.85
C LYS A 42 13.24 1.32 5.58
N ALA A 43 14.20 0.46 5.24
CA ALA A 43 15.56 0.87 4.88
C ALA A 43 15.62 1.53 3.48
N GLY A 44 14.73 1.16 2.56
CA GLY A 44 14.82 1.51 1.14
C GLY A 44 15.89 0.71 0.42
N GLU A 45 16.15 -0.53 0.86
CA GLU A 45 17.24 -1.37 0.35
C GLU A 45 16.70 -2.75 -0.06
N ASN A 46 17.33 -3.41 -1.03
CA ASN A 46 16.99 -4.77 -1.46
C ASN A 46 15.52 -4.93 -1.91
N LEU A 47 14.91 -3.86 -2.44
CA LEU A 47 13.49 -3.86 -2.83
C LEU A 47 13.22 -4.84 -3.98
N GLU A 48 14.20 -5.05 -4.85
CA GLU A 48 14.18 -6.00 -5.96
C GLU A 48 14.16 -7.47 -5.52
N GLN A 49 14.44 -7.75 -4.24
CA GLN A 49 14.44 -9.11 -3.68
C GLN A 49 13.08 -9.51 -3.11
N ILE A 50 12.12 -8.57 -3.02
CA ILE A 50 10.76 -8.86 -2.55
C ILE A 50 9.98 -9.50 -3.69
N ASP A 51 9.59 -10.75 -3.53
CA ASP A 51 8.82 -11.49 -4.53
C ASP A 51 7.34 -11.07 -4.59
N GLN A 52 6.66 -11.43 -5.68
CA GLN A 52 5.25 -11.10 -5.92
C GLN A 52 4.30 -11.65 -4.85
N SER A 53 4.54 -12.87 -4.35
CA SER A 53 3.73 -13.44 -3.27
C SER A 53 3.81 -12.61 -1.99
N THR A 54 5.01 -12.14 -1.66
CA THR A 54 5.24 -11.29 -0.50
C THR A 54 4.59 -9.92 -0.67
N TRP A 55 4.67 -9.32 -1.87
CA TRP A 55 3.93 -8.10 -2.18
C TRP A 55 2.42 -8.25 -2.02
N ARG A 56 1.87 -9.40 -2.42
CA ARG A 56 0.44 -9.71 -2.29
C ARG A 56 -0.02 -9.88 -0.84
N GLU A 57 0.89 -10.21 0.08
CA GLU A 57 0.62 -10.24 1.53
C GLU A 57 0.85 -8.87 2.21
N LEU A 58 1.73 -8.02 1.66
CA LEU A 58 2.05 -6.71 2.21
C LEU A 58 0.99 -5.64 1.91
N LEU A 59 0.37 -5.72 0.74
CA LEU A 59 -0.54 -4.73 0.19
C LEU A 59 -2.00 -5.16 0.35
N THR A 60 -2.94 -4.21 0.28
CA THR A 60 -4.35 -4.59 0.05
C THR A 60 -4.52 -5.14 -1.37
N ASP A 61 -5.59 -5.89 -1.61
CA ASP A 61 -5.87 -6.44 -2.95
C ASP A 61 -5.95 -5.32 -4.01
N GLU A 62 -6.58 -4.18 -3.69
CA GLU A 62 -6.69 -3.04 -4.62
C GLU A 62 -5.36 -2.33 -4.85
N GLN A 63 -4.51 -2.23 -3.82
CA GLN A 63 -3.17 -1.68 -3.98
C GLN A 63 -2.32 -2.61 -4.85
N TYR A 64 -2.41 -3.92 -4.67
CA TYR A 64 -1.68 -4.88 -5.49
C TYR A 64 -2.13 -4.83 -6.96
N ASP A 65 -3.45 -4.82 -7.21
CA ASP A 65 -4.03 -4.68 -8.55
C ASP A 65 -3.48 -3.43 -9.26
N ILE A 66 -3.43 -2.30 -8.57
CA ILE A 66 -2.90 -1.05 -9.13
C ILE A 66 -1.39 -1.12 -9.32
N LEU A 67 -0.62 -1.39 -8.26
CA LEU A 67 0.85 -1.27 -8.24
C LEU A 67 1.54 -2.33 -9.10
N TRP A 68 1.01 -3.55 -9.16
CA TRP A 68 1.69 -4.68 -9.81
C TRP A 68 0.92 -5.29 -10.98
N GLU A 69 -0.41 -5.10 -11.06
CA GLU A 69 -1.23 -5.55 -12.19
C GLU A 69 -1.66 -4.41 -13.14
N LYS A 70 -1.14 -3.19 -12.90
CA LYS A 70 -1.39 -1.98 -13.72
C LYS A 70 -2.87 -1.58 -13.77
N GLY A 71 -3.59 -1.86 -12.68
CA GLY A 71 -4.96 -1.42 -12.46
C GLY A 71 -5.09 0.11 -12.42
N THR A 72 -6.33 0.59 -12.45
CA THR A 72 -6.62 2.03 -12.32
C THR A 72 -7.84 2.21 -11.44
N GLU A 73 -7.69 2.98 -10.36
CA GLU A 73 -8.79 3.31 -9.47
C GLU A 73 -9.86 4.13 -10.21
N ARG A 74 -11.10 4.04 -9.76
CA ARG A 74 -12.20 4.79 -10.37
C ARG A 74 -12.00 6.29 -10.12
N ALA A 75 -12.29 7.10 -11.14
CA ALA A 75 -12.27 8.56 -11.00
C ALA A 75 -13.15 9.03 -9.84
N TYR A 76 -12.67 10.03 -9.11
CA TYR A 76 -13.35 10.70 -7.99
C TYR A 76 -13.57 9.84 -6.73
N THR A 77 -12.91 8.69 -6.61
CA THR A 77 -13.06 7.82 -5.42
C THR A 77 -11.84 7.78 -4.50
N GLY A 78 -10.68 8.22 -4.97
CA GLY A 78 -9.42 8.11 -4.23
C GLY A 78 -9.31 9.12 -3.08
N GLU A 79 -8.85 8.65 -1.92
CA GLU A 79 -8.77 9.46 -0.68
C GLU A 79 -7.80 10.64 -0.78
N LEU A 80 -6.80 10.55 -1.65
CA LEU A 80 -5.77 11.59 -1.81
C LEU A 80 -6.13 12.64 -2.85
N LEU A 81 -7.28 12.50 -3.51
CA LEU A 81 -7.75 13.42 -4.55
C LEU A 81 -7.85 14.85 -4.03
N ASP A 82 -8.53 15.05 -2.90
CA ASP A 82 -8.80 16.36 -2.31
C ASP A 82 -7.80 16.75 -1.21
N ASN A 83 -6.77 15.94 -0.98
CA ASN A 83 -5.76 16.27 0.03
C ASN A 83 -4.98 17.54 -0.38
N LYS A 84 -4.99 18.55 0.51
CA LYS A 84 -4.29 19.84 0.37
C LYS A 84 -3.26 20.09 1.48
N ARG A 85 -3.00 19.10 2.34
CA ARG A 85 -2.02 19.22 3.42
C ARG A 85 -0.60 19.34 2.87
N ASP A 86 0.29 20.02 3.60
CA ASP A 86 1.71 20.07 3.23
C ASP A 86 2.43 18.77 3.60
N GLY A 87 3.11 18.17 2.62
CA GLY A 87 3.81 16.91 2.79
C GLY A 87 4.33 16.30 1.49
N VAL A 88 4.76 15.05 1.59
CA VAL A 88 5.33 14.27 0.50
C VAL A 88 4.43 13.08 0.23
N TYR A 89 4.25 12.77 -1.05
CA TYR A 89 3.59 11.55 -1.50
C TYR A 89 4.67 10.53 -1.82
N VAL A 90 4.67 9.44 -1.05
CA VAL A 90 5.53 8.28 -1.26
C VAL A 90 4.74 7.17 -1.92
N THR A 91 5.40 6.21 -2.56
CA THR A 91 4.68 5.05 -3.10
C THR A 91 4.14 4.15 -2.00
N ALA A 92 2.97 3.55 -2.21
CA ALA A 92 2.29 2.78 -1.16
C ALA A 92 3.00 1.47 -0.78
N GLY A 93 3.80 0.86 -1.67
CA GLY A 93 4.61 -0.32 -1.34
C GLY A 93 6.04 0.04 -0.95
N CYS A 94 6.86 0.52 -1.89
CA CYS A 94 8.28 0.79 -1.69
C CYS A 94 8.59 2.04 -0.87
N ARG A 95 7.60 2.91 -0.62
CA ARG A 95 7.76 4.20 0.08
C ARG A 95 8.79 5.15 -0.55
N ILE A 96 8.95 5.10 -1.87
CA ILE A 96 9.83 6.02 -2.60
C ILE A 96 9.13 7.39 -2.71
N PRO A 97 9.77 8.53 -2.37
CA PRO A 97 9.16 9.84 -2.52
C PRO A 97 9.03 10.23 -3.99
N VAL A 98 7.80 10.30 -4.50
CA VAL A 98 7.54 10.49 -5.93
C VAL A 98 6.92 11.85 -6.25
N PHE A 99 6.18 12.45 -5.33
CA PHE A 99 5.60 13.79 -5.51
C PHE A 99 5.63 14.63 -4.24
N ASP A 100 5.66 15.95 -4.42
CA ASP A 100 5.53 16.92 -3.34
C ASP A 100 4.15 17.60 -3.39
N SER A 101 3.51 17.85 -2.25
CA SER A 101 2.20 18.52 -2.19
C SER A 101 2.21 19.91 -2.84
N ARG A 102 3.36 20.60 -2.85
CA ARG A 102 3.52 21.90 -3.53
C ARG A 102 3.33 21.80 -5.04
N HIS A 103 3.50 20.61 -5.61
CA HIS A 103 3.34 20.35 -7.04
C HIS A 103 1.96 19.80 -7.40
N LYS A 104 1.11 19.54 -6.40
CA LYS A 104 -0.23 19.02 -6.60
C LYS A 104 -1.18 20.14 -7.04
N TYR A 105 -2.05 19.84 -7.98
CA TYR A 105 -3.10 20.75 -8.42
C TYR A 105 -4.40 20.01 -8.72
N ASP A 106 -5.49 20.75 -8.90
CA ASP A 106 -6.76 20.21 -9.35
C ASP A 106 -6.85 20.26 -10.88
N SER A 107 -6.84 19.08 -11.51
CA SER A 107 -6.96 18.94 -12.96
C SER A 107 -8.41 18.74 -13.42
N GLY A 108 -9.35 18.48 -12.50
CA GLY A 108 -10.71 18.10 -12.82
C GLY A 108 -10.86 16.71 -13.47
N THR A 109 -9.83 15.85 -13.43
CA THR A 109 -9.93 14.50 -14.04
C THR A 109 -10.40 13.42 -13.08
N GLY A 110 -10.44 13.70 -11.78
CA GLY A 110 -10.85 12.76 -10.75
C GLY A 110 -9.74 11.89 -10.16
N TRP A 111 -8.47 12.20 -10.46
CA TRP A 111 -7.29 11.58 -9.84
C TRP A 111 -6.31 12.64 -9.35
N PRO A 112 -5.56 12.39 -8.27
CA PRO A 112 -4.41 13.20 -7.87
C PRO A 112 -3.54 13.57 -9.06
N SER A 113 -3.31 14.87 -9.23
CA SER A 113 -2.55 15.40 -10.37
C SER A 113 -1.41 16.27 -9.88
N PHE A 114 -0.22 16.05 -10.45
CA PHE A 114 1.00 16.80 -10.14
C PHE A 114 1.62 17.33 -11.44
N TRP A 115 2.28 18.48 -11.38
CA TRP A 115 2.94 19.04 -12.57
C TRP A 115 4.42 18.69 -12.69
N THR A 116 5.05 18.20 -11.63
CA THR A 116 6.40 17.65 -11.65
C THR A 116 6.56 16.55 -10.59
N VAL A 117 7.61 15.75 -10.74
CA VAL A 117 8.02 14.72 -9.78
C VAL A 117 8.85 15.30 -8.64
N PHE A 118 9.07 14.50 -7.61
CA PHE A 118 9.93 14.85 -6.48
C PHE A 118 11.41 14.89 -6.90
N GLU A 119 11.91 13.81 -7.50
CA GLU A 119 13.23 13.69 -8.14
C GLU A 119 13.07 12.81 -9.39
N ASP A 120 13.86 13.08 -10.44
CA ASP A 120 13.75 12.34 -11.70
C ASP A 120 14.09 10.85 -11.54
N ASP A 121 15.07 10.52 -10.70
CA ASP A 121 15.52 9.14 -10.45
C ASP A 121 14.52 8.30 -9.64
N ASN A 122 13.50 8.93 -9.04
CA ASN A 122 12.50 8.22 -8.23
C ASN A 122 11.37 7.61 -9.07
N ILE A 123 11.31 7.92 -10.36
CA ILE A 123 10.33 7.37 -11.30
C ILE A 123 10.98 6.83 -12.57
N ARG A 124 10.23 6.00 -13.30
CA ARG A 124 10.55 5.57 -14.66
C ARG A 124 9.35 5.84 -15.56
N LEU A 125 9.62 6.24 -16.80
CA LEU A 125 8.59 6.48 -17.80
C LEU A 125 8.67 5.40 -18.89
N GLU A 126 7.56 4.72 -19.13
CA GLU A 126 7.48 3.65 -20.13
C GLU A 126 6.31 3.89 -21.10
N ASP A 127 6.49 3.51 -22.35
CA ASP A 127 5.40 3.59 -23.33
C ASP A 127 4.36 2.50 -23.05
N ASP A 128 3.10 2.89 -22.96
CA ASP A 128 1.96 2.00 -22.72
C ASP A 128 0.95 2.07 -23.88
N TYR A 129 0.64 0.91 -24.45
CA TYR A 129 -0.29 0.73 -25.59
C TYR A 129 -1.56 -0.06 -25.21
N SER A 130 -1.75 -0.39 -23.93
CA SER A 130 -2.88 -1.19 -23.43
C SER A 130 -4.25 -0.59 -23.75
N TRP A 131 -4.34 0.73 -23.90
CA TRP A 131 -5.60 1.44 -24.15
C TRP A 131 -5.90 1.60 -25.65
N PHE A 132 -6.51 0.57 -26.25
CA PHE A 132 -6.90 0.55 -27.67
C PHE A 132 -5.75 0.86 -28.64
N GLY A 133 -4.51 0.50 -28.27
CA GLY A 133 -3.32 0.77 -29.09
C GLY A 133 -2.89 2.23 -29.12
N ARG A 134 -3.50 3.11 -28.32
CA ARG A 134 -3.05 4.50 -28.20
C ARG A 134 -1.84 4.57 -27.28
N ARG A 135 -0.80 5.27 -27.74
CA ARG A 135 0.38 5.55 -26.93
C ARG A 135 0.01 6.45 -25.75
N ARG A 136 0.21 5.93 -24.55
CA ARG A 136 0.28 6.67 -23.29
C ARG A 136 1.70 6.53 -22.73
N VAL A 137 2.05 7.33 -21.73
CA VAL A 137 3.32 7.20 -21.02
C VAL A 137 2.99 6.84 -19.58
N GLU A 138 3.27 5.59 -19.22
CA GLU A 138 3.13 5.03 -17.88
C GLU A 138 4.18 5.65 -16.95
N VAL A 139 3.77 5.91 -15.71
CA VAL A 139 4.64 6.36 -14.64
C VAL A 139 4.81 5.20 -13.68
N LEU A 140 6.02 4.67 -13.60
CA LEU A 140 6.45 3.67 -12.64
C LEU A 140 7.28 4.33 -11.55
N SER A 141 7.26 3.79 -10.33
CA SER A 141 8.28 4.11 -9.33
C SER A 141 9.64 3.54 -9.73
N ALA A 142 10.72 4.03 -9.12
CA ALA A 142 12.05 3.46 -9.37
C ALA A 142 12.11 1.96 -9.05
N CYS A 143 11.34 1.46 -8.07
CA CYS A 143 11.25 0.03 -7.76
C CYS A 143 10.31 -0.76 -8.70
N GLY A 144 9.54 -0.10 -9.56
CA GLY A 144 8.74 -0.73 -10.61
C GLY A 144 7.24 -0.79 -10.36
N GLU A 145 6.75 -0.12 -9.31
CA GLU A 145 5.32 -0.04 -9.05
C GLU A 145 4.62 0.87 -10.06
N HIS A 146 3.50 0.42 -10.61
CA HIS A 146 2.62 1.25 -11.43
C HIS A 146 1.93 2.32 -10.59
N LEU A 147 2.10 3.59 -11.00
CA LEU A 147 1.50 4.74 -10.31
C LEU A 147 0.34 5.32 -11.11
N GLY A 148 0.48 5.40 -12.43
CA GLY A 148 -0.51 5.99 -13.34
C GLY A 148 0.13 6.40 -14.66
N HIS A 149 -0.23 7.58 -15.19
CA HIS A 149 0.24 8.06 -16.49
C HIS A 149 0.59 9.54 -16.46
N VAL A 150 1.50 9.95 -17.34
CA VAL A 150 1.84 11.35 -17.59
C VAL A 150 1.31 11.81 -18.96
N PHE A 151 0.73 13.01 -18.97
CA PHE A 151 0.12 13.63 -20.15
C PHE A 151 0.73 15.01 -20.43
N PRO A 152 0.79 15.48 -21.69
CA PRO A 152 1.35 16.78 -22.07
C PRO A 152 0.32 17.93 -21.99
N ASP A 153 -0.68 17.80 -21.12
CA ASP A 153 -1.81 18.75 -20.94
C ASP A 153 -1.81 19.39 -19.54
N GLY A 154 -0.64 19.45 -18.91
CA GLY A 154 -0.46 20.07 -17.59
C GLY A 154 -0.21 21.58 -17.62
N PRO A 155 -0.14 22.22 -16.45
CA PRO A 155 0.18 23.63 -16.34
C PRO A 155 1.66 23.91 -16.61
N GLU A 156 1.99 25.19 -16.80
CA GLU A 156 3.35 25.70 -16.69
C GLU A 156 3.94 25.41 -15.29
N PRO A 157 5.26 25.21 -15.14
CA PRO A 157 6.31 25.43 -16.15
C PRO A 157 6.66 24.20 -17.01
N THR A 158 6.11 23.01 -16.70
CA THR A 158 6.52 21.77 -17.35
C THR A 158 5.60 21.37 -18.50
N GLY A 159 4.35 21.84 -18.50
CA GLY A 159 3.29 21.36 -19.39
C GLY A 159 2.91 19.90 -19.14
N LYS A 160 3.41 19.27 -18.06
CA LYS A 160 3.17 17.86 -17.75
C LYS A 160 2.08 17.72 -16.70
N ARG A 161 1.21 16.72 -16.87
CA ARG A 161 0.23 16.29 -15.87
C ARG A 161 0.50 14.84 -15.52
N TYR A 162 1.06 14.61 -14.34
CA TYR A 162 1.19 13.29 -13.73
C TYR A 162 -0.14 12.96 -13.06
N CYS A 163 -0.92 12.08 -13.69
CA CYS A 163 -2.25 11.65 -13.25
C CYS A 163 -2.11 10.29 -12.55
N ILE A 164 -2.24 10.27 -11.23
CA ILE A 164 -1.75 9.17 -10.38
C ILE A 164 -2.89 8.59 -9.56
N ASN A 165 -2.92 7.27 -9.42
CA ASN A 165 -3.86 6.58 -8.53
C ASN A 165 -3.57 6.96 -7.08
N SER A 166 -4.60 7.32 -6.31
CA SER A 166 -4.48 7.57 -4.87
C SER A 166 -4.02 6.33 -4.13
N LEU A 167 -4.54 5.16 -4.48
CA LEU A 167 -4.15 3.88 -3.89
C LEU A 167 -2.68 3.50 -4.15
N ALA A 168 -2.04 4.10 -5.16
CA ALA A 168 -0.61 3.89 -5.42
C ALA A 168 0.30 4.76 -4.54
N LEU A 169 -0.29 5.67 -3.76
CA LEU A 169 0.43 6.65 -2.96
C LEU A 169 0.07 6.53 -1.48
N GLU A 170 1.02 6.91 -0.64
CA GLU A 170 0.81 7.23 0.77
C GLU A 170 1.26 8.68 1.00
N PHE A 171 0.54 9.41 1.86
CA PHE A 171 0.88 10.79 2.18
C PHE A 171 1.57 10.90 3.54
N VAL A 172 2.76 11.49 3.54
CA VAL A 172 3.54 11.77 4.76
C VAL A 172 3.53 13.29 5.01
N PRO A 173 2.97 13.77 6.14
CA PRO A 173 3.04 15.18 6.52
C PRO A 173 4.47 15.71 6.56
N ARG A 174 4.67 16.99 6.20
CA ARG A 174 6.01 17.58 6.07
C ARG A 174 6.90 17.41 7.29
N GLU A 175 6.34 17.63 8.49
CA GLU A 175 7.08 17.51 9.75
C GLU A 175 7.56 16.07 9.99
N GLU A 176 6.69 15.09 9.72
CA GLU A 176 7.03 13.67 9.83
C GLU A 176 8.10 13.27 8.81
N TRP A 177 7.98 13.73 7.56
CA TRP A 177 8.97 13.52 6.52
C TRP A 177 10.36 14.05 6.95
N GLN A 178 10.42 15.27 7.48
CA GLN A 178 11.68 15.86 7.95
C GLN A 178 12.28 15.08 9.13
N ALA A 179 11.45 14.61 10.06
CA ALA A 179 11.90 13.78 11.17
C ALA A 179 12.39 12.39 10.72
N GLU A 180 11.81 11.81 9.66
CA GLU A 180 12.30 10.58 9.02
C GLU A 180 13.66 10.79 8.36
N GLN A 181 13.82 11.87 7.58
CA GLN A 181 15.08 12.14 6.89
C GLN A 181 16.23 12.38 7.87
N SER A 182 15.98 13.13 8.96
CA SER A 182 16.99 13.40 9.98
C SER A 182 17.50 12.11 10.64
N ARG A 183 16.62 11.13 10.88
CA ARG A 183 16.97 9.83 11.46
C ARG A 183 17.76 8.92 10.52
N ARG A 184 17.79 9.20 9.22
CA ARG A 184 18.56 8.41 8.23
C ARG A 184 19.99 8.93 8.06
N THR A 185 20.25 10.16 8.46
CA THR A 185 21.57 10.81 8.34
C THR A 185 22.43 10.68 9.60
N ASP A 186 21.85 10.20 10.70
CA ASP A 186 22.51 9.91 11.99
C ASP A 186 23.02 8.46 12.03
#